data_AF-A0A9D7Q170-F1
#
_entry.id   AF-A0A9D7Q170-F1
#
_cell.length_a   1.000
_cell.length_b   1.000
_cell.length_c   1.000
_cell.angle_alpha   90.00
_cell.angle_beta   90.00
_cell.angle_gamma   90.00
#
_symmetry.space_group_name_H-M   'P 1'
#
loop_
_entity.id
_entity.type
_entity.pdbx_description
1 polymer ?
#
loop_
_entity_poly.entity_id
_entity_poly.type
_entity_poly.pdbx_seq_one_letter_code
_entity_poly.pdbx_strand_id
1 'polypeptide(L)' 'MAGDAAVYFDPYDAKSIADAIMQVHSDPDLRNTMIEKGRRQVKKFTGTDLADQWNTVFRKVNSEQQRISA' A
#
# COMPACT_ATOMS: atom_id res chain seq x y z
N MET A 1 -2.44 -0.01 -0.54
CA MET A 1 -2.44 -1.08 -1.56
C MET A 1 -1.00 -1.44 -1.93
N ALA A 2 -0.73 -2.69 -2.33
CA ALA A 2 0.62 -3.15 -2.67
C ALA A 2 1.21 -2.51 -3.95
N GLY A 3 0.37 -1.86 -4.77
CA GLY A 3 0.83 -1.10 -5.93
C GLY A 3 1.34 -2.04 -7.03
N ASP A 4 2.33 -1.59 -7.80
CA ASP A 4 2.93 -2.37 -8.89
C ASP A 4 3.88 -3.48 -8.42
N ALA A 5 4.00 -3.67 -7.11
CA ALA A 5 4.83 -4.70 -6.47
C ALA A 5 4.08 -6.03 -6.22
N ALA A 6 2.83 -6.16 -6.65
CA ALA A 6 1.99 -7.33 -6.42
C ALA A 6 1.29 -7.80 -7.70
N VAL A 7 1.05 -9.12 -7.77
CA VAL A 7 0.04 -9.70 -8.67
C VAL A 7 -1.28 -9.71 -7.91
N TYR A 8 -2.34 -9.21 -8.54
CA TYR A 8 -3.68 -9.16 -7.97
C TYR A 8 -4.53 -10.31 -8.49
N PHE A 9 -5.48 -10.74 -7.68
CA PHE A 9 -6.44 -11.81 -7.97
C PHE A 9 -7.82 -11.42 -7.46
N ASP A 10 -8.86 -12.08 -7.95
CA ASP A 10 -10.20 -11.97 -7.39
C ASP A 10 -10.29 -12.78 -6.09
N PRO A 11 -10.62 -12.16 -4.94
CA PRO A 11 -10.71 -12.87 -3.66
C PRO A 11 -11.86 -13.88 -3.57
N TYR A 12 -12.83 -13.83 -4.50
CA TYR A 12 -13.98 -14.75 -4.52
C TYR A 12 -13.84 -15.85 -5.58
N ASP A 13 -12.72 -15.90 -6.31
CA ASP A 13 -12.41 -16.93 -7.29
C ASP A 13 -11.15 -17.72 -6.88
N ALA A 14 -11.37 -18.96 -6.44
CA ALA A 14 -10.30 -19.88 -6.05
C ALA A 14 -9.31 -20.17 -7.21
N LYS A 15 -9.79 -20.18 -8.46
CA LYS A 15 -8.92 -20.39 -9.62
C LYS A 15 -8.03 -19.17 -9.85
N SER A 16 -8.59 -17.96 -9.76
CA SER A 16 -7.82 -16.71 -9.87
C SER A 16 -6.68 -16.65 -8.84
N ILE A 17 -6.94 -17.07 -7.60
CA ILE A 17 -5.91 -17.16 -6.55
C ILE A 17 -4.82 -18.16 -6.95
N ALA A 18 -5.21 -19.38 -7.34
CA ALA A 18 -4.26 -20.42 -7.72
C ALA A 18 -3.40 -20.01 -8.93
N ASP A 19 -4.02 -19.41 -9.95
CA ASP A 19 -3.32 -18.92 -11.14
C ASP A 19 -2.28 -17.83 -10.77
N ALA A 20 -2.64 -16.88 -9.89
CA ALA A 20 -1.73 -15.82 -9.44
C ALA A 20 -0.54 -16.38 -8.65
N ILE A 21 -0.77 -17.37 -7.77
CA ILE A 21 0.30 -18.07 -7.05
C ILE A 21 1.22 -18.78 -8.05
N MET A 22 0.65 -19.52 -9.00
CA MET A 22 1.40 -20.27 -10.00
C MET A 22 2.22 -19.35 -10.89
N GLN A 23 1.68 -18.21 -11.31
CA GLN A 23 2.37 -17.22 -12.12
C GLN A 23 3.69 -16.76 -11.46
N VAL A 24 3.65 -16.39 -10.17
CA VAL A 24 4.84 -15.95 -9.42
C VAL A 24 5.81 -17.11 -9.15
N HIS A 25 5.28 -18.32 -8.97
CA HIS A 25 6.09 -19.52 -8.74
C HIS A 25 6.87 -19.93 -9.98
N SER A 26 6.21 -19.98 -11.15
CA SER A 26 6.79 -20.48 -12.40
C SER A 26 7.64 -19.46 -13.15
N ASP A 27 7.43 -18.16 -12.94
CA ASP A 27 8.17 -17.09 -13.62
C ASP A 27 9.22 -16.45 -12.68
N PRO A 28 10.52 -16.82 -12.80
CA PRO A 28 11.56 -16.26 -11.96
C PRO A 28 11.83 -14.77 -12.19
N ASP A 29 11.63 -14.26 -13.41
CA ASP A 29 11.90 -12.86 -13.75
C ASP A 29 10.82 -11.96 -13.17
N LEU A 30 9.55 -12.38 -13.28
CA LEU A 30 8.44 -11.72 -12.60
C LEU A 30 8.66 -11.68 -11.09
N ARG A 31 9.03 -12.81 -10.48
CA ARG A 31 9.30 -12.89 -9.04
C ARG A 31 10.41 -11.95 -8.62
N ASN A 32 11.53 -11.92 -9.34
CA ASN A 32 12.64 -11.01 -9.04
C ASN A 32 12.23 -9.55 -9.15
N THR A 33 11.46 -9.20 -10.20
CA THR A 33 10.91 -7.87 -10.39
C THR A 33 10.01 -7.44 -9.23
N MET A 34 9.11 -8.34 -8.77
CA MET A 34 8.24 -8.06 -7.63
C MET A 34 9.01 -7.87 -6.33
N ILE A 35 10.06 -8.66 -6.08
CA ILE A 35 10.95 -8.49 -4.91
C ILE A 35 11.58 -7.09 -4.91
N GLU A 36 12.11 -6.67 -6.06
CA GLU A 36 12.75 -5.36 -6.18
C GLU A 36 11.75 -4.21 -5.97
N LYS A 37 10.57 -4.31 -6.59
CA LYS A 37 9.49 -3.34 -6.43
C LYS A 37 8.98 -3.30 -4.99
N GLY A 38 8.82 -4.45 -4.33
CA GLY A 38 8.40 -4.53 -2.93
C GLY A 38 9.39 -3.83 -1.99
N ARG A 39 10.69 -4.02 -2.21
CA ARG A 39 11.75 -3.32 -1.47
C ARG A 39 11.72 -1.80 -1.67
N ARG A 40 11.29 -1.31 -2.84
CA ARG A 40 11.07 0.14 -3.06
C ARG A 40 9.78 0.62 -2.41
N GLN A 41 8.71 -0.16 -2.53
CA GLN A 41 7.38 0.19 -2.04
C GLN A 41 7.37 0.36 -0.52
N VAL A 42 8.04 -0.52 0.24
CA VAL A 42 8.09 -0.43 1.71
C VAL A 42 8.74 0.87 2.21
N LYS A 43 9.67 1.44 1.44
CA LYS A 43 10.33 2.71 1.79
C LYS A 43 9.41 3.92 1.76
N LYS A 44 8.24 3.83 1.11
CA LYS A 44 7.23 4.90 1.06
C LYS A 44 6.39 4.98 2.33
N PHE A 45 6.49 3.98 3.22
CA PHE A 45 5.70 3.89 4.44
C PHE A 45 6.63 4.03 5.64
N THR A 46 7.06 5.26 5.90
CA THR A 46 7.88 5.56 7.08
C THR A 46 7.01 6.05 8.24
N GLY A 47 7.50 5.87 9.47
CA GLY A 47 6.83 6.41 10.66
C GLY A 47 6.70 7.93 10.62
N THR A 48 7.67 8.63 10.02
CA THR A 48 7.65 10.08 9.83
C THR A 48 6.52 10.50 8.90
N ASP A 49 6.39 9.86 7.74
CA ASP A 49 5.30 10.14 6.79
C ASP A 49 3.93 9.94 7.45
N LEU A 50 3.80 8.90 8.26
CA LEU A 50 2.58 8.63 9.03
C LEU A 50 2.30 9.74 10.05
N ALA A 51 3.29 10.12 10.85
CA ALA A 51 3.16 11.17 11.86
C ALA A 51 2.77 12.52 11.22
N ASP A 52 3.38 12.88 10.08
CA ASP A 52 3.09 14.12 9.37
C ASP A 52 1.67 14.14 8.79
N GLN A 53 1.19 13.01 8.26
CA GLN A 53 -0.19 12.85 7.80
C GLN A 53 -1.18 13.03 8.96
N TRP A 54 -0.94 12.38 10.10
CA TRP A 54 -1.79 12.52 11.29
C TRP A 54 -1.79 13.94 11.84
N ASN A 55 -0.62 14.55 11.97
CA ASN A 55 -0.49 15.93 12.42
C ASN A 55 -1.25 16.90 11.52
N THR A 56 -1.30 16.64 10.21
CA THR A 56 -2.08 17.43 9.26
C THR A 56 -3.58 17.32 9.53
N VAL A 57 -4.08 16.12 9.80
CA VAL A 57 -5.49 15.90 10.18
C VAL A 57 -5.81 16.62 11.50
N PHE A 58 -4.98 16.45 12.53
CA PHE A 58 -5.19 17.09 13.83
C PHE A 58 -5.20 18.62 13.74
N ARG A 59 -4.25 19.21 13.01
CA ARG A 59 -4.22 20.67 12.79
C ARG A 59 -5.48 21.16 12.08
N LYS A 60 -5.97 20.43 11.08
CA LYS A 60 -7.19 20.79 10.34
C LYS A 60 -8.40 20.81 11.28
N VAL A 61 -8.63 19.73 12.01
CA VAL A 61 -9.76 19.63 12.97
C VAL A 61 -9.66 20.72 14.03
N ASN A 62 -8.47 20.97 14.59
CA ASN A 62 -8.27 22.02 15.58
C ASN A 62 -8.61 23.43 15.03
N SER A 63 -8.21 23.73 13.79
CA SER A 63 -8.51 25.03 13.15
C SER A 63 -10.00 25.23 12.89
N GLU A 64 -10.75 24.16 12.61
CA GLU A 64 -12.20 24.21 12.41
C GLU A 64 -12.93 24.43 13.74
N GLN A 65 -12.51 23.76 14.82
CA GLN A 65 -13.05 23.98 16.17
C GLN A 65 -12.89 25.42 16.66
N GLN A 66 -11.73 26.02 16.40
CA GLN A 66 -11.45 27.42 16.76
C GLN A 66 -12.34 28.41 15.99
N ARG A 67 -12.73 28.09 14.74
CA ARG A 67 -13.65 28.92 13.94
C ARG A 67 -15.10 28.83 14.38
N ILE A 68 -15.52 27.69 14.95
CA ILE A 68 -16.88 27.49 15.45
C ILE A 68 -17.06 28.15 16.83
N SER A 69 -15.97 28.24 17.59
CA SER A 69 -15.95 28.78 18.96
C SER A 69 -15.68 30.29 19.02
N ALA A 70 -15.53 30.96 17.88
CA ALA A 70 -15.29 32.39 17.72
C ALA A 70 -16.52 33.07 17.11
#